data_AF-A0A7R9TIF0-F1
#
_entry.id   AF-A0A7R9TIF0-F1
#
_cell.length_a   1.000
_cell.length_b   1.000
_cell.length_c   1.000
_cell.angle_alpha   90.00
_cell.angle_beta   90.00
_cell.angle_gamma   90.00
#
_symmetry.space_group_name_H-M   'P 1'
#
loop_
_entity.id
_entity.type
_entity.pdbx_description
1 polymer ?
#
loop_
_entity_poly.entity_id
_entity_poly.type
_entity_poly.pdbx_seq_one_letter_code
_entity_poly.pdbx_strand_id
1 'polypeptide(L)'
;TEDDGGANANANANPLALGVANELAVDAFDPVADAAADALGADMNDGGCAGEMALVVPPVAACARRVASLLAEWPDHPLLTQLGEICDRVLNLPLDAPLKAALTGLELLLARAQTWEEGAASRVSLREELAACAKLALRWRQRELRTWPRLLARAAERHVARAHRTWFALHRLLRPPRASSSSTKKSKSKSKSATDDAEAFTDDGAPVDASGLTEDERDGLRQITLALDEYVQGSTIGEFRARLDLLWQFHADMAVDARAAAAAA
;
A
#
# COMPACT_ATOMS: atom_id res chain seq x y z
N THR A 1 16.08 30.73 -24.90
CA THR A 1 16.10 29.27 -25.06
C THR A 1 17.21 28.75 -24.15
N GLU A 2 17.12 28.98 -22.85
CA GLU A 2 16.31 28.16 -21.92
C GLU A 2 16.63 26.68 -22.12
N ASP A 3 17.62 26.19 -21.38
CA ASP A 3 17.62 24.81 -20.90
C ASP A 3 17.97 24.88 -19.42
N ASP A 4 16.92 24.76 -18.61
CA ASP A 4 16.89 24.93 -17.17
C ASP A 4 17.36 23.62 -16.54
N GLY A 5 18.61 23.60 -16.08
CA GLY A 5 19.17 22.50 -15.33
C GLY A 5 18.48 22.41 -13.97
N GLY A 6 17.41 21.60 -13.90
CA GLY A 6 16.75 21.21 -12.66
C GLY A 6 17.73 20.51 -11.72
N ALA A 7 18.41 21.31 -10.91
CA ALA A 7 19.22 20.84 -9.80
C ALA A 7 18.27 20.21 -8.76
N ASN A 8 18.28 18.88 -8.74
CA ASN A 8 17.62 18.04 -7.75
C ASN A 8 18.13 18.40 -6.34
N ALA A 9 17.49 19.37 -5.69
CA ALA A 9 17.75 19.80 -4.33
C ALA A 9 17.15 18.81 -3.33
N ASN A 10 17.55 17.54 -3.42
CA ASN A 10 17.39 16.58 -2.35
C ASN A 10 18.70 16.56 -1.54
N ALA A 11 19.07 17.71 -0.99
CA ALA A 11 20.15 17.80 -0.04
C ALA A 11 19.62 17.24 1.28
N ASN A 12 20.04 16.00 1.60
CA ASN A 12 19.86 15.41 2.92
C ASN A 12 20.18 16.45 4.00
N ALA A 13 19.15 17.01 4.64
CA ALA A 13 19.31 17.80 5.84
C ALA A 13 20.01 16.89 6.85
N ASN A 14 21.25 17.22 7.22
CA ASN A 14 22.01 16.38 8.13
C ASN A 14 21.55 16.69 9.57
N PRO A 15 20.76 15.83 10.23
CA PRO A 15 20.32 16.07 11.62
C PRO A 15 21.50 16.16 12.60
N LEU A 16 22.70 15.74 12.18
CA LEU A 16 23.93 15.89 12.96
C LEU A 16 24.35 17.36 13.18
N ALA A 17 23.94 18.30 12.32
CA ALA A 17 24.30 19.72 12.44
C ALA A 17 23.65 20.41 13.66
N LEU A 18 22.59 19.82 14.21
CA LEU A 18 21.83 20.35 15.36
C LEU A 18 22.19 19.67 16.71
N GLY A 19 23.28 18.91 16.77
CA GLY A 19 23.75 18.32 18.04
C GLY A 19 23.00 17.08 18.52
N VAL A 20 22.21 16.42 17.67
CA VAL A 20 21.43 15.21 17.99
C VAL A 20 22.28 13.91 17.90
N ALA A 21 23.62 14.05 17.87
CA ALA A 21 24.55 12.97 17.53
C ALA A 21 24.51 11.74 18.47
N ASN A 22 23.95 11.87 19.69
CA ASN A 22 24.03 10.83 20.72
C ASN A 22 22.83 9.85 20.75
N GLU A 23 21.82 10.02 19.88
CA GLU A 23 20.61 9.15 19.85
C GLU A 23 20.54 8.19 18.64
N LEU A 24 21.63 8.06 17.87
CA LEU A 24 21.69 7.28 16.63
C LEU A 24 22.09 5.80 16.80
N ALA A 25 22.30 5.33 18.02
CA ALA A 25 22.48 3.91 18.28
C ALA A 25 21.14 3.19 18.10
N VAL A 26 20.83 2.81 16.85
CA VAL A 26 19.75 1.87 16.58
C VAL A 26 20.29 0.50 16.96
N ASP A 27 19.91 0.01 18.15
CA ASP A 27 20.21 -1.37 18.55
C ASP A 27 19.75 -2.33 17.44
N ALA A 28 20.62 -3.25 17.05
CA ALA A 28 20.47 -4.07 15.85
C ALA A 28 19.27 -5.04 15.90
N PHE A 29 18.66 -5.23 17.08
CA PHE A 29 17.46 -6.03 17.28
C PHE A 29 16.70 -5.55 18.52
N ASP A 30 15.53 -4.95 18.31
CA ASP A 30 14.59 -4.59 19.38
C ASP A 30 13.20 -5.08 18.96
N PRO A 31 12.77 -6.27 19.44
CA PRO A 31 11.55 -6.91 18.96
C PRO A 31 10.29 -6.10 19.28
N VAL A 32 10.30 -5.26 20.32
CA VAL A 32 9.16 -4.40 20.67
C VAL A 32 9.11 -3.20 19.72
N ALA A 33 10.25 -2.57 19.46
CA ALA A 33 10.33 -1.46 18.51
C ALA A 33 10.07 -1.93 17.06
N ASP A 34 10.50 -3.13 16.69
CA ASP A 34 10.29 -3.73 15.38
C ASP A 34 8.80 -4.06 15.18
N ALA A 35 8.14 -4.68 16.16
CA ALA A 35 6.70 -4.92 16.11
C ALA A 35 5.87 -3.63 16.04
N ALA A 36 6.26 -2.58 16.79
CA ALA A 36 5.61 -1.28 16.75
C ALA A 36 5.82 -0.56 15.40
N ALA A 37 7.03 -0.65 14.83
CA ALA A 37 7.32 -0.14 13.49
C ALA A 37 6.51 -0.90 12.43
N ASP A 38 6.34 -2.21 12.60
CA ASP A 38 5.59 -3.04 11.69
C ASP A 38 4.10 -2.73 11.65
N ALA A 39 3.50 -2.48 12.82
CA ALA A 39 2.11 -2.04 12.93
C ALA A 39 1.87 -0.71 12.19
N LEU A 40 2.87 0.18 12.19
CA LEU A 40 2.77 1.50 11.58
C LEU A 40 3.22 1.55 10.12
N GLY A 41 3.87 0.52 9.59
CA GLY A 41 4.60 0.69 8.33
C GLY A 41 3.74 0.69 7.05
N ALA A 42 2.50 0.19 7.11
CA ALA A 42 1.51 0.50 6.07
C ALA A 42 0.99 1.94 6.26
N ASP A 43 0.62 2.27 7.49
CA ASP A 43 0.01 3.54 7.89
C ASP A 43 0.94 4.77 7.73
N MET A 44 2.26 4.58 7.75
CA MET A 44 3.24 5.65 7.57
C MET A 44 3.17 6.25 6.17
N ASN A 45 2.88 5.43 5.17
CA ASN A 45 2.77 5.84 3.76
C ASN A 45 1.33 6.06 3.32
N ASP A 46 0.38 5.29 3.87
CA ASP A 46 -1.01 5.29 3.42
C ASP A 46 -1.93 6.13 4.32
N GLY A 47 -1.47 6.59 5.49
CA GLY A 47 -2.24 7.39 6.44
C GLY A 47 -2.85 6.57 7.58
N GLY A 48 -3.56 7.24 8.50
CA GLY A 48 -4.30 6.59 9.59
C GLY A 48 -3.59 6.51 10.96
N CYS A 49 -2.36 7.03 11.07
CA CYS A 49 -1.61 7.07 12.33
C CYS A 49 -1.76 8.42 13.07
N ALA A 50 -2.99 8.84 13.34
CA ALA A 50 -3.32 10.15 13.93
C ALA A 50 -2.59 10.45 15.25
N GLY A 51 -2.35 9.43 16.08
CA GLY A 51 -1.59 9.58 17.33
C GLY A 51 -0.12 9.98 17.11
N GLU A 52 0.53 9.44 16.07
CA GLU A 52 1.89 9.86 15.69
C GLU A 52 1.85 11.22 15.00
N MET A 53 0.88 11.45 14.11
CA MET A 53 0.72 12.74 13.43
C MET A 53 0.57 13.90 14.41
N ALA A 54 -0.19 13.72 15.50
CA ALA A 54 -0.39 14.76 16.52
C ALA A 54 0.92 15.21 17.21
N LEU A 55 1.97 14.36 17.22
CA LEU A 55 3.27 14.71 17.80
C LEU A 55 3.99 15.82 17.02
N VAL A 56 3.62 16.07 15.77
CA VAL A 56 4.21 17.14 14.94
C VAL A 56 3.77 18.52 15.40
N VAL A 57 2.59 18.64 16.01
CA VAL A 57 1.95 19.92 16.30
C VAL A 57 2.75 20.73 17.32
N PRO A 58 3.13 20.20 18.51
CA PRO A 58 3.87 21.00 19.49
C PRO A 58 5.20 21.57 18.99
N PRO A 59 6.12 20.79 18.36
CA PRO A 59 7.42 21.32 17.92
C PRO A 59 7.27 22.32 16.77
N VAL A 60 6.40 22.04 15.79
CA VAL A 60 6.20 22.95 14.65
C VAL A 60 5.50 24.23 15.10
N ALA A 61 4.52 24.16 16.00
CA ALA A 61 3.87 25.37 16.53
C ALA A 61 4.85 26.23 17.36
N ALA A 62 5.80 25.62 18.07
CA ALA A 62 6.85 26.36 18.76
C ALA A 62 7.77 27.10 17.77
N CYS A 63 8.22 26.40 16.72
CA CYS A 63 9.01 27.00 15.64
C CYS A 63 8.24 28.14 14.95
N ALA A 64 6.97 27.93 14.61
CA ALA A 64 6.11 28.93 13.98
C ALA A 64 5.99 30.21 14.82
N ARG A 65 5.76 30.08 16.14
CA ARG A 65 5.71 31.24 17.06
C ARG A 65 7.04 32.00 17.07
N ARG A 66 8.17 31.29 17.09
CA ARG A 66 9.49 31.92 17.07
C ARG A 66 9.74 32.64 15.74
N VAL A 67 9.44 32.01 14.61
CA VAL A 67 9.55 32.62 13.28
C VAL A 67 8.68 33.86 13.18
N ALA A 68 7.45 33.83 13.70
CA ALA A 68 6.58 35.01 13.75
C ALA A 68 7.17 36.15 14.59
N SER A 69 7.84 35.85 15.72
CA SER A 69 8.54 36.87 16.50
C SER A 69 9.69 37.52 15.72
N LEU A 70 10.45 36.73 14.96
CA LEU A 70 11.53 37.25 14.13
C LEU A 70 11.00 38.08 12.95
N LEU A 71 9.88 37.69 12.34
CA LEU A 71 9.23 38.47 11.29
C LEU A 71 8.70 39.82 11.78
N ALA A 72 8.42 39.98 13.07
CA ALA A 72 8.07 41.28 13.64
C ALA A 72 9.28 42.24 13.71
N GLU A 73 10.49 41.72 13.87
CA GLU A 73 11.74 42.48 13.86
C GLU A 73 12.27 42.72 12.43
N TRP A 74 12.15 41.71 11.56
CA TRP A 74 12.53 41.75 10.14
C TRP A 74 11.33 41.44 9.25
N PRO A 75 10.43 42.41 9.05
CA PRO A 75 9.29 42.23 8.15
C PRO A 75 9.78 41.90 6.74
N ASP A 76 9.05 41.04 6.04
CA ASP A 76 9.30 40.63 4.66
C ASP A 76 10.64 39.91 4.40
N HIS A 77 11.32 39.41 5.44
CA HIS A 77 12.53 38.62 5.23
C HIS A 77 12.21 37.30 4.51
N PRO A 78 12.72 37.07 3.29
CA PRO A 78 12.22 36.01 2.41
C PRO A 78 12.37 34.60 2.99
N LEU A 79 13.49 34.31 3.68
CA LEU A 79 13.68 33.00 4.32
C LEU A 79 12.76 32.80 5.52
N LEU A 80 12.48 33.85 6.30
CA LEU A 80 11.62 33.72 7.48
C LEU A 80 10.16 33.54 7.05
N THR A 81 9.73 34.25 6.01
CA THR A 81 8.42 34.04 5.38
C THR A 81 8.27 32.60 4.87
N GLN A 82 9.27 32.08 4.15
CA GLN A 82 9.26 30.69 3.69
C GLN A 82 9.18 29.68 4.84
N LEU A 83 9.93 29.90 5.94
CA LEU A 83 9.86 29.04 7.12
C LEU A 83 8.47 29.08 7.77
N GLY A 84 7.84 30.25 7.84
CA GLY A 84 6.46 30.40 8.31
C GLY A 84 5.48 29.61 7.45
N GLU A 85 5.55 29.77 6.12
CA GLU A 85 4.70 29.05 5.16
C GLU A 85 4.87 27.53 5.22
N ILE A 86 6.09 27.04 5.51
CA ILE A 86 6.34 25.61 5.70
C ILE A 86 5.67 25.14 7.00
N CYS A 87 5.84 25.87 8.10
CA CYS A 87 5.19 25.55 9.38
C CYS A 87 3.67 25.51 9.23
N ASP A 88 3.07 26.51 8.59
CA ASP A 88 1.63 26.57 8.37
C ASP A 88 1.13 25.41 7.53
N ARG A 89 1.84 25.03 6.47
CA ARG A 89 1.48 23.85 5.66
C ARG A 89 1.52 22.57 6.46
N VAL A 90 2.53 22.38 7.30
CA VAL A 90 2.63 21.18 8.16
C VAL A 90 1.54 21.15 9.22
N LEU A 91 1.21 22.28 9.84
CA LEU A 91 0.15 22.39 10.84
C LEU A 91 -1.26 22.22 10.26
N ASN A 92 -1.44 22.51 8.97
CA ASN A 92 -2.70 22.33 8.25
C ASN A 92 -2.89 20.93 7.64
N LEU A 93 -1.92 20.02 7.80
CA LEU A 93 -2.11 18.62 7.37
C LEU A 93 -3.22 17.96 8.21
N PRO A 94 -4.15 17.21 7.58
CA PRO A 94 -5.16 16.50 8.34
C PRO A 94 -4.52 15.33 9.10
N LEU A 95 -5.09 14.98 10.26
CA LEU A 95 -4.50 13.97 11.16
C LEU A 95 -4.47 12.55 10.57
N ASP A 96 -5.31 12.29 9.56
CA ASP A 96 -5.36 11.03 8.83
C ASP A 96 -4.36 10.97 7.66
N ALA A 97 -3.68 12.08 7.33
CA ALA A 97 -2.68 12.10 6.27
C ALA A 97 -1.52 11.12 6.54
N PRO A 98 -0.82 10.67 5.48
CA PRO A 98 0.40 9.91 5.61
C PRO A 98 1.45 10.63 6.47
N LEU A 99 2.03 9.90 7.44
CA LEU A 99 3.11 10.42 8.30
C LEU A 99 4.29 10.94 7.47
N LYS A 100 4.53 10.31 6.32
CA LYS A 100 5.56 10.72 5.36
C LYS A 100 5.39 12.16 4.87
N ALA A 101 4.16 12.66 4.73
CA ALA A 101 3.91 14.05 4.34
C ALA A 101 4.42 15.04 5.40
N ALA A 102 4.12 14.76 6.67
CA ALA A 102 4.63 15.55 7.79
C ALA A 102 6.15 15.44 7.93
N LEU A 103 6.72 14.23 7.76
CA LEU A 103 8.17 14.02 7.77
C LEU A 103 8.87 14.86 6.69
N THR A 104 8.38 14.84 5.45
CA THR A 104 8.93 15.67 4.36
C THR A 104 8.82 17.16 4.69
N GLY A 105 7.72 17.59 5.31
CA GLY A 105 7.57 18.96 5.79
C GLY A 105 8.60 19.35 6.86
N LEU A 106 8.87 18.47 7.84
CA LEU A 106 9.91 18.67 8.84
C LEU A 106 11.31 18.74 8.23
N GLU A 107 11.63 17.84 7.29
CA GLU A 107 12.94 17.83 6.61
C GLU A 107 13.17 19.11 5.80
N LEU A 108 12.14 19.58 5.09
CA LEU A 108 12.19 20.84 4.37
C LEU A 108 12.35 22.03 5.34
N LEU A 109 11.63 22.04 6.46
CA LEU A 109 11.76 23.06 7.49
C LEU A 109 13.19 23.12 8.04
N LEU A 110 13.75 21.97 8.43
CA LEU A 110 15.10 21.85 8.96
C LEU A 110 16.15 22.29 7.94
N ALA A 111 16.03 21.87 6.69
CA ALA A 111 16.95 22.25 5.61
C ALA A 111 16.98 23.77 5.40
N ARG A 112 15.80 24.42 5.36
CA ARG A 112 15.70 25.87 5.16
C ARG A 112 16.16 26.66 6.37
N ALA A 113 15.88 26.16 7.57
CA ALA A 113 16.26 26.83 8.80
C ALA A 113 17.77 26.76 9.04
N GLN A 114 18.46 25.74 8.51
CA GLN A 114 19.91 25.69 8.52
C GLN A 114 20.54 26.89 7.79
N THR A 115 19.98 27.31 6.65
CA THR A 115 20.44 28.51 5.93
C THR A 115 20.28 29.78 6.76
N TRP A 116 19.23 29.87 7.58
CA TRP A 116 19.08 30.97 8.54
C TRP A 116 20.17 30.94 9.61
N GLU A 117 20.41 29.75 10.20
CA GLU A 117 21.40 29.56 11.26
C GLU A 117 22.85 29.88 10.86
N GLU A 118 23.19 29.74 9.58
CA GLU A 118 24.53 30.09 9.06
C GLU A 118 24.82 31.59 9.16
N GLY A 119 23.80 32.45 9.04
CA GLY A 119 23.92 33.91 9.13
C GLY A 119 23.39 34.52 10.43
N ALA A 120 22.70 33.73 11.25
CA ALA A 120 22.02 34.20 12.45
C ALA A 120 22.98 34.46 13.62
N ALA A 121 22.79 35.57 14.32
CA ALA A 121 23.41 35.77 15.62
C ALA A 121 22.72 34.88 16.68
N SER A 122 23.41 34.55 17.77
CA SER A 122 22.90 33.68 18.84
C SER A 122 21.52 34.11 19.38
N ARG A 123 21.27 35.42 19.50
CA ARG A 123 20.00 35.98 19.98
C ARG A 123 18.78 35.72 19.06
N VAL A 124 19.01 35.41 17.79
CA VAL A 124 17.96 35.19 16.77
C VAL A 124 18.01 33.75 16.23
N SER A 125 18.70 32.87 16.95
CA SER A 125 18.75 31.45 16.61
C SER A 125 17.38 30.79 16.81
N LEU A 126 17.13 29.79 15.96
CA LEU A 126 16.00 28.86 15.95
C LEU A 126 16.41 27.46 16.45
N ARG A 127 17.67 27.25 16.86
CA ARG A 127 18.20 25.91 17.20
C ARG A 127 17.40 25.21 18.28
N GLU A 128 16.93 25.93 19.29
CA GLU A 128 16.18 25.33 20.40
C GLU A 128 14.85 24.76 19.91
N GLU A 129 14.14 25.50 19.07
CA GLU A 129 12.87 25.08 18.48
C GLU A 129 13.07 23.95 17.45
N LEU A 130 14.13 24.03 16.63
CA LEU A 130 14.44 23.04 15.60
C LEU A 130 14.93 21.72 16.19
N ALA A 131 15.52 21.70 17.38
CA ALA A 131 15.98 20.47 18.03
C ALA A 131 14.83 19.47 18.24
N ALA A 132 13.65 19.96 18.64
CA ALA A 132 12.47 19.12 18.81
C ALA A 132 11.94 18.58 17.48
N CYS A 133 11.94 19.41 16.42
CA CYS A 133 11.60 18.98 15.06
C CYS A 133 12.58 17.91 14.54
N ALA A 134 13.89 18.12 14.75
CA ALA A 134 14.94 17.19 14.32
C ALA A 134 14.82 15.83 15.03
N LYS A 135 14.56 15.84 16.34
CA LYS A 135 14.36 14.61 17.12
C LYS A 135 13.15 13.82 16.63
N LEU A 136 12.04 14.50 16.31
CA LEU A 136 10.85 13.85 15.76
C LEU A 136 11.10 13.27 14.36
N ALA A 137 11.74 14.03 13.47
CA ALA A 137 12.11 13.57 12.13
C ALA A 137 13.02 12.32 12.20
N LEU A 138 14.01 12.34 13.10
CA LEU A 138 14.90 11.21 13.32
C LEU A 138 14.16 9.96 13.81
N ARG A 139 13.27 10.11 14.81
CA ARG A 139 12.43 9.02 15.32
C ARG A 139 11.62 8.38 14.20
N TRP A 140 11.00 9.17 13.33
CA TRP A 140 10.21 8.65 12.21
C TRP A 140 11.08 7.97 11.15
N ARG A 141 12.27 8.49 10.85
CA ARG A 141 13.24 7.81 9.96
C ARG A 141 13.73 6.48 10.52
N GLN A 142 14.04 6.41 11.81
CA GLN A 142 14.41 5.16 12.46
C GLN A 142 13.28 4.12 12.36
N ARG A 143 12.03 4.55 12.56
CA ARG A 143 10.86 3.68 12.37
C ARG A 143 10.68 3.24 10.92
N GLU A 144 10.86 4.13 9.95
CA GLU A 144 10.81 3.79 8.53
C GLU A 144 11.83 2.69 8.22
N LEU A 145 13.08 2.88 8.62
CA LEU A 145 14.18 1.94 8.42
C LEU A 145 13.92 0.58 9.08
N ARG A 146 13.34 0.56 10.29
CA ARG A 146 12.96 -0.69 10.98
C ARG A 146 11.96 -1.53 10.18
N THR A 147 11.13 -0.93 9.33
CA THR A 147 10.19 -1.68 8.49
C THR A 147 10.79 -2.25 7.22
N TRP A 148 12.00 -1.81 6.83
CA TRP A 148 12.62 -2.20 5.57
C TRP A 148 12.81 -3.72 5.39
N PRO A 149 13.23 -4.49 6.42
CA PRO A 149 13.35 -5.94 6.31
C PRO A 149 12.05 -6.66 5.91
N ARG A 150 10.87 -6.07 6.20
CA ARG A 150 9.55 -6.66 5.90
C ARG A 150 8.92 -6.16 4.61
N LEU A 151 9.57 -5.27 3.86
CA LEU A 151 9.00 -4.72 2.62
C LEU A 151 8.64 -5.81 1.60
N LEU A 152 9.47 -6.86 1.51
CA LEU A 152 9.21 -7.99 0.61
C LEU A 152 8.01 -8.82 1.07
N ALA A 153 7.88 -9.07 2.38
CA ALA A 153 6.73 -9.77 2.94
C ALA A 153 5.42 -9.00 2.68
N ARG A 154 5.42 -7.68 2.91
CA ARG A 154 4.27 -6.82 2.58
C ARG A 154 3.95 -6.79 1.08
N ALA A 155 4.97 -6.83 0.22
CA ALA A 155 4.76 -6.97 -1.22
C ALA A 155 4.06 -8.30 -1.56
N ALA A 156 4.50 -9.40 -0.97
CA ALA A 156 3.86 -10.71 -1.13
C ALA A 156 2.40 -10.70 -0.61
N GLU A 157 2.14 -10.15 0.58
CA GLU A 157 0.80 -10.00 1.14
C GLU A 157 -0.13 -9.19 0.23
N ARG A 158 0.36 -8.12 -0.41
CA ARG A 158 -0.41 -7.35 -1.41
C ARG A 158 -0.81 -8.17 -2.63
N HIS A 159 0.08 -9.05 -3.12
CA HIS A 159 -0.25 -9.97 -4.21
C HIS A 159 -1.32 -10.98 -3.76
N VAL A 160 -1.19 -11.56 -2.56
CA VAL A 160 -2.21 -12.46 -1.99
C VAL A 160 -3.57 -11.76 -1.87
N ALA A 161 -3.60 -10.56 -1.28
CA ALA A 161 -4.83 -9.78 -1.14
C ALA A 161 -5.47 -9.44 -2.49
N ARG A 162 -4.65 -9.15 -3.52
CA ARG A 162 -5.13 -8.91 -4.89
C ARG A 162 -5.74 -10.16 -5.50
N ALA A 163 -5.13 -11.34 -5.31
CA ALA A 163 -5.69 -12.61 -5.77
C ALA A 163 -7.08 -12.86 -5.16
N HIS A 164 -7.25 -12.62 -3.85
CA HIS A 164 -8.52 -12.83 -3.14
C HIS A 164 -9.67 -11.93 -3.62
N ARG A 165 -9.42 -10.79 -4.28
CA ARG A 165 -10.48 -9.94 -4.86
C ARG A 165 -11.34 -10.69 -5.89
N THR A 166 -10.80 -11.74 -6.49
CA THR A 166 -11.49 -12.58 -7.48
C THR A 166 -12.45 -13.61 -6.87
N TRP A 167 -12.49 -13.73 -5.54
CA TRP A 167 -13.34 -14.69 -4.83
C TRP A 167 -14.81 -14.63 -5.26
N PHE A 168 -15.42 -13.43 -5.31
CA PHE A 168 -16.83 -13.30 -5.72
C PHE A 168 -17.07 -13.68 -7.18
N ALA A 169 -16.09 -13.43 -8.06
CA ALA A 169 -16.19 -13.81 -9.48
C ALA A 169 -16.12 -15.33 -9.64
N LEU A 170 -15.18 -15.99 -8.97
CA LEU A 170 -15.07 -17.45 -8.93
C LEU A 170 -16.31 -18.09 -8.31
N HIS A 171 -16.81 -17.55 -7.19
CA HIS A 171 -18.03 -18.05 -6.57
C HIS A 171 -19.22 -18.00 -7.55
N ARG A 172 -19.40 -16.89 -8.28
CA ARG A 172 -20.48 -16.76 -9.27
C ARG A 172 -20.30 -17.71 -10.46
N LEU A 173 -19.07 -17.91 -10.91
CA LEU A 173 -18.74 -18.82 -12.01
C LEU A 173 -19.04 -20.28 -11.63
N LEU A 174 -18.64 -20.69 -10.43
CA LEU A 174 -18.77 -22.07 -9.94
C LEU A 174 -20.16 -22.37 -9.37
N ARG A 175 -20.87 -21.34 -8.90
CA ARG A 175 -22.23 -21.43 -8.36
C ARG A 175 -23.13 -20.42 -9.06
N PRO A 176 -23.51 -20.67 -10.32
CA PRO A 176 -24.47 -19.81 -11.01
C PRO A 176 -25.79 -19.79 -10.21
N PRO A 177 -26.47 -18.63 -10.12
CA PRO A 177 -27.78 -18.55 -9.48
C PRO A 177 -28.70 -19.60 -10.12
N ARG A 178 -29.34 -20.44 -9.30
CA ARG A 178 -30.34 -21.38 -9.79
C ARG A 178 -31.42 -20.55 -10.45
N ALA A 179 -31.50 -20.61 -11.78
CA ALA A 179 -32.59 -19.95 -12.50
C ALA A 179 -33.89 -20.50 -11.92
N SER A 180 -34.69 -19.64 -11.27
CA SER A 180 -36.08 -19.98 -11.01
C SER A 180 -36.66 -20.38 -12.36
N SER A 181 -37.27 -21.55 -12.44
CA SER A 181 -37.98 -22.03 -13.61
C SER A 181 -39.14 -21.07 -13.95
N SER A 182 -38.83 -19.93 -14.57
CA SER A 182 -39.76 -19.08 -15.27
C SER A 182 -39.36 -19.14 -16.73
N SER A 183 -39.98 -20.12 -17.41
CA SER A 183 -40.19 -20.15 -18.85
C SER A 183 -40.08 -18.79 -19.54
N THR A 184 -39.23 -18.68 -20.57
CA THR A 184 -39.60 -18.12 -21.88
C THR A 184 -38.53 -18.48 -22.91
N LYS A 185 -38.99 -19.10 -24.01
CA LYS A 185 -38.22 -19.56 -25.16
C LYS A 185 -37.68 -18.40 -26.01
N LYS A 186 -36.66 -18.76 -26.82
CA LYS A 186 -36.26 -18.24 -28.15
C LYS A 186 -35.31 -17.03 -28.19
N SER A 187 -34.07 -17.31 -28.59
CA SER A 187 -33.51 -16.71 -29.80
C SER A 187 -32.41 -17.58 -30.41
N LYS A 188 -32.44 -17.62 -31.74
CA LYS A 188 -31.73 -18.46 -32.70
C LYS A 188 -30.47 -17.73 -33.18
N SER A 189 -29.30 -18.36 -33.17
CA SER A 189 -28.13 -17.98 -34.00
C SER A 189 -27.21 -19.19 -34.13
N LYS A 190 -27.35 -20.00 -35.18
CA LYS A 190 -26.57 -19.97 -36.44
C LYS A 190 -25.06 -20.18 -36.23
N SER A 191 -24.68 -21.43 -36.47
CA SER A 191 -23.33 -21.99 -36.65
C SER A 191 -22.35 -21.10 -37.41
N LYS A 192 -21.07 -21.13 -36.99
CA LYS A 192 -19.93 -21.14 -37.90
C LYS A 192 -18.78 -21.97 -37.31
N SER A 193 -18.29 -22.90 -38.11
CA SER A 193 -17.24 -23.88 -37.85
C SER A 193 -15.82 -23.30 -37.96
N ALA A 194 -14.86 -24.18 -37.64
CA ALA A 194 -13.39 -24.15 -37.85
C ALA A 194 -12.63 -23.68 -36.59
N THR A 195 -11.61 -24.37 -36.10
CA THR A 195 -10.64 -25.31 -36.72
C THR A 195 -10.15 -26.38 -35.73
N ASP A 196 -9.66 -27.46 -36.32
CA ASP A 196 -8.83 -28.53 -35.73
C ASP A 196 -7.58 -28.02 -34.98
N ASP A 197 -6.92 -28.97 -34.31
CA ASP A 197 -5.62 -28.91 -33.63
C ASP A 197 -5.67 -28.76 -32.09
N ALA A 198 -6.01 -29.85 -31.41
CA ALA A 198 -5.57 -30.10 -30.03
C ALA A 198 -4.79 -31.43 -30.00
N GLU A 199 -3.47 -31.30 -29.95
CA GLU A 199 -2.53 -32.37 -29.64
C GLU A 199 -2.99 -33.15 -28.40
N ALA A 200 -3.10 -34.46 -28.55
CA ALA A 200 -3.57 -35.36 -27.50
C ALA A 200 -2.53 -35.44 -26.37
N PHE A 201 -2.73 -34.65 -25.32
CA PHE A 201 -2.12 -34.88 -24.03
C PHE A 201 -2.82 -36.09 -23.39
N THR A 202 -2.13 -37.23 -23.35
CA THR A 202 -2.61 -38.43 -22.67
C THR A 202 -2.49 -38.24 -21.16
N ASP A 203 -3.58 -37.80 -20.54
CA ASP A 203 -3.77 -37.86 -19.08
C ASP A 203 -4.14 -39.30 -18.69
N ASP A 204 -3.36 -39.90 -17.78
CA ASP A 204 -3.53 -41.25 -17.22
C ASP A 204 -4.63 -41.29 -16.13
N GLY A 205 -5.57 -40.34 -16.20
CA GLY A 205 -6.73 -40.24 -15.32
C GLY A 205 -7.90 -41.05 -15.87
N ALA A 206 -8.53 -41.87 -15.03
CA ALA A 206 -9.73 -42.62 -15.38
C ALA A 206 -10.77 -41.71 -16.07
N PRO A 207 -11.36 -42.12 -17.20
CA PRO A 207 -12.28 -41.29 -17.95
C PRO A 207 -13.47 -40.93 -17.06
N VAL A 208 -13.61 -39.64 -16.76
CA VAL A 208 -14.76 -39.09 -16.05
C VAL A 208 -15.98 -39.38 -16.92
N ASP A 209 -16.88 -40.25 -16.45
CA ASP A 209 -18.06 -40.68 -17.20
C ASP A 209 -19.00 -39.50 -17.48
N ALA A 210 -18.83 -38.87 -18.64
CA ALA A 210 -19.62 -37.75 -19.12
C ALA A 210 -20.86 -38.18 -19.93
N SER A 211 -21.17 -39.48 -19.97
CA SER A 211 -22.23 -40.04 -20.82
C SER A 211 -23.65 -39.63 -20.38
N GLY A 212 -23.83 -39.20 -19.12
CA GLY A 212 -25.11 -38.79 -18.55
C GLY A 212 -25.48 -37.31 -18.67
N LEU A 213 -24.61 -36.45 -19.22
CA LEU A 213 -24.84 -35.00 -19.31
C LEU A 213 -25.64 -34.63 -20.57
N THR A 214 -26.37 -33.52 -20.52
CA THR A 214 -26.96 -32.83 -21.69
C THR A 214 -25.87 -32.07 -22.46
N GLU A 215 -26.14 -31.69 -23.72
CA GLU A 215 -25.21 -30.86 -24.50
C GLU A 215 -24.97 -29.49 -23.82
N ASP A 216 -26.03 -28.86 -23.30
CA ASP A 216 -25.94 -27.57 -22.59
C ASP A 216 -25.06 -27.66 -21.33
N GLU A 217 -25.13 -28.76 -20.58
CA GLU A 217 -24.27 -29.00 -19.41
C GLU A 217 -22.81 -29.22 -19.82
N ARG A 218 -22.56 -29.94 -20.92
CA ARG A 218 -21.21 -30.13 -21.47
C ARG A 218 -20.59 -28.82 -21.90
N ASP A 219 -21.35 -27.95 -22.57
CA ASP A 219 -20.88 -26.64 -23.00
C ASP A 219 -20.63 -25.72 -21.80
N GLY A 220 -21.50 -25.75 -20.78
CA GLY A 220 -21.31 -25.02 -19.53
C GLY A 220 -20.01 -25.41 -18.81
N LEU A 221 -19.73 -26.71 -18.69
CA LEU A 221 -18.49 -27.22 -18.09
C LEU A 221 -17.26 -26.77 -18.89
N ARG A 222 -17.31 -26.82 -20.23
CA ARG A 222 -16.21 -26.33 -21.08
C ARG A 222 -15.92 -24.85 -20.83
N GLN A 223 -16.96 -24.01 -20.74
CA GLN A 223 -16.79 -22.58 -20.46
C GLN A 223 -16.18 -22.32 -19.08
N ILE A 224 -16.60 -23.09 -18.06
CA ILE A 224 -16.00 -22.99 -16.72
C ILE A 224 -14.53 -23.39 -16.78
N THR A 225 -14.18 -24.50 -17.42
CA THR A 225 -12.78 -24.96 -17.55
C THR A 225 -11.91 -23.91 -18.24
N LEU A 226 -12.37 -23.31 -19.35
CA LEU A 226 -11.65 -22.25 -20.05
C LEU A 226 -11.45 -21.01 -19.17
N ALA A 227 -12.49 -20.59 -18.44
CA ALA A 227 -12.41 -19.44 -17.56
C ALA A 227 -11.46 -19.70 -16.36
N LEU A 228 -11.43 -20.92 -15.84
CA LEU A 228 -10.48 -21.33 -14.79
C LEU A 228 -9.03 -21.40 -15.32
N ASP A 229 -8.85 -21.89 -16.54
CA ASP A 229 -7.53 -21.92 -17.20
C ASP A 229 -7.01 -20.49 -17.44
N GLU A 230 -7.83 -19.59 -18.00
CA GLU A 230 -7.49 -18.18 -18.16
C GLU A 230 -7.19 -17.51 -16.80
N TYR A 231 -7.94 -17.85 -15.75
CA TYR A 231 -7.71 -17.35 -14.40
C TYR A 231 -6.34 -17.76 -13.85
N VAL A 232 -5.89 -18.99 -14.10
CA VAL A 232 -4.58 -19.49 -13.65
C VAL A 232 -3.46 -18.93 -14.53
N GLN A 233 -3.61 -18.96 -15.86
CA GLN A 233 -2.63 -18.46 -16.82
C GLN A 233 -2.43 -16.94 -16.74
N GLY A 234 -3.51 -16.19 -16.46
CA GLY A 234 -3.46 -14.74 -16.24
C GLY A 234 -2.90 -14.33 -14.88
N SER A 235 -2.34 -15.26 -14.11
CA SER A 235 -1.73 -14.97 -12.81
C SER A 235 -0.30 -14.46 -12.96
N THR A 236 0.05 -13.47 -12.14
CA THR A 236 1.47 -13.17 -11.91
C THR A 236 2.08 -14.22 -10.98
N ILE A 237 3.41 -14.33 -10.96
CA ILE A 237 4.13 -15.27 -10.09
C ILE A 237 3.82 -15.06 -8.60
N GLY A 238 3.63 -13.81 -8.17
CA GLY A 238 3.30 -13.47 -6.79
C GLY A 238 1.85 -13.82 -6.40
N GLU A 239 0.94 -13.91 -7.37
CA GLU A 239 -0.47 -14.23 -7.15
C GLU A 239 -0.76 -15.73 -7.32
N PHE A 240 0.09 -16.46 -8.05
CA PHE A 240 -0.20 -17.80 -8.54
C PHE A 240 -0.55 -18.78 -7.42
N ARG A 241 0.26 -18.80 -6.36
CA ARG A 241 0.00 -19.68 -5.21
C ARG A 241 -1.34 -19.36 -4.53
N ALA A 242 -1.62 -18.08 -4.30
CA ALA A 242 -2.86 -17.63 -3.66
C ALA A 242 -4.10 -17.93 -4.53
N ARG A 243 -4.00 -17.76 -5.85
CA ARG A 243 -5.07 -18.14 -6.78
C ARG A 243 -5.33 -19.65 -6.77
N LEU A 244 -4.29 -20.47 -6.76
CA LEU A 244 -4.43 -21.94 -6.62
C LEU A 244 -5.06 -22.32 -5.29
N ASP A 245 -4.63 -21.71 -4.19
CA ASP A 245 -5.20 -21.97 -2.86
C ASP A 245 -6.70 -21.60 -2.83
N LEU A 246 -7.09 -20.52 -3.52
CA LEU A 246 -8.49 -20.12 -3.67
C LEU A 246 -9.31 -21.17 -4.43
N LEU A 247 -8.79 -21.70 -5.54
CA LEU A 247 -9.44 -22.78 -6.30
C LEU A 247 -9.59 -24.05 -5.45
N TRP A 248 -8.57 -24.39 -4.65
CA TRP A 248 -8.61 -25.53 -3.74
C TRP A 248 -9.68 -25.37 -2.66
N GLN A 249 -9.83 -24.15 -2.12
CA GLN A 249 -10.90 -23.82 -1.17
C GLN A 249 -12.27 -24.01 -1.79
N PHE A 250 -12.50 -23.52 -3.01
CA PHE A 250 -13.77 -23.71 -3.71
C PHE A 250 -14.05 -25.19 -4.02
N HIS A 251 -13.04 -25.96 -4.44
CA HIS A 251 -13.19 -27.40 -4.61
C HIS A 251 -13.63 -28.06 -3.30
N ALA A 252 -12.95 -27.77 -2.18
CA ALA A 252 -13.26 -28.36 -0.89
C ALA A 252 -14.68 -28.01 -0.43
N ASP A 253 -15.07 -26.75 -0.59
CA ASP A 253 -16.40 -26.23 -0.29
C ASP A 253 -17.50 -26.94 -1.12
N MET A 254 -17.30 -27.09 -2.42
CA MET A 254 -18.23 -27.82 -3.30
C MET A 254 -18.32 -29.32 -2.95
N ALA A 255 -17.21 -29.95 -2.55
CA ALA A 255 -17.20 -31.35 -2.13
C ALA A 255 -17.98 -31.58 -0.82
N VAL A 256 -17.94 -30.62 0.11
CA VAL A 256 -18.75 -30.64 1.34
C VAL A 256 -20.23 -30.50 0.99
N ASP A 257 -20.59 -29.55 0.13
CA ASP A 257 -21.98 -29.35 -0.30
C ASP A 257 -22.55 -30.58 -1.02
N ALA A 258 -21.75 -31.23 -1.88
CA ALA A 258 -22.14 -32.46 -2.55
C ALA A 258 -22.40 -33.62 -1.56
N ARG A 259 -21.56 -33.78 -0.54
CA ARG A 259 -21.76 -34.79 0.52
C ARG A 259 -23.00 -34.49 1.35
N ALA A 260 -23.25 -33.22 1.67
CA ALA A 260 -24.44 -32.81 2.41
C ALA A 260 -25.72 -33.07 1.60
N ALA A 261 -25.71 -32.79 0.29
CA ALA A 261 -26.82 -33.10 -0.60
C ALA A 261 -27.08 -34.61 -0.71
N ALA A 262 -26.02 -35.42 -0.81
CA ALA A 262 -26.14 -36.89 -0.85
C ALA A 262 -26.66 -37.49 0.45
N ALA A 263 -26.34 -36.89 1.61
CA ALA A 263 -26.87 -37.33 2.91
C ALA A 263 -28.33 -36.93 3.15
N ALA A 264 -28.84 -35.93 2.42
CA ALA A 264 -30.22 -35.45 2.52
C ALA A 264 -31.18 -36.14 1.52
N ALA A 265 -30.65 -36.90 0.56
CA ALA A 265 -31.39 -37.66 -0.46
C ALA A 265 -31.63 -39.11 -0.01
#